data_AF-A0A7S7U1D6-F1
#
_entry.id   AF-A0A7S7U1D6-F1
#
_cell.length_a   1.000
_cell.length_b   1.000
_cell.length_c   1.000
_cell.angle_alpha   90.00
_cell.angle_beta   90.00
_cell.angle_gamma   90.00
#
_symmetry.space_group_name_H-M   'P 1'
#
loop_
_entity.id
_entity.type
_entity.pdbx_description
1 polymer ?
#
loop_
_entity_poly.entity_id
_entity_poly.type
_entity_poly.pdbx_seq_one_letter_code
_entity_poly.pdbx_strand_id
1 'polypeptide(L)'
;MECGFHPGCDRSSGGPAATFQEARAAFEVAWGELLPPLTKANFQAWRDHRDWIARKQAMWDSGEKLPSQLPSSLMRCPCGATFDSHRPAESQIYTPHIYAAQRRDGIRR
;
A
#
# COMPACT_ATOMS: atom_id res chain seq x y z
N MET A 1 5.15 -24.20 -13.26
CA MET A 1 5.11 -22.84 -13.85
C MET A 1 3.81 -22.19 -13.41
N GLU A 2 3.85 -20.93 -13.00
CA GLU A 2 2.68 -20.20 -12.50
C GLU A 2 2.21 -19.20 -13.56
N CYS A 3 0.91 -19.21 -13.87
CA CYS A 3 0.25 -18.34 -14.83
C CYS A 3 -0.59 -17.31 -14.07
N GLY A 4 -0.12 -16.06 -14.07
CA GLY A 4 -0.71 -14.95 -13.34
C GLY A 4 0.34 -13.95 -12.87
N PHE A 5 -0.09 -12.83 -12.30
CA PHE A 5 0.79 -11.82 -11.73
C PHE A 5 0.12 -11.10 -10.57
N HIS A 6 0.90 -10.73 -9.56
CA HIS A 6 0.42 -9.96 -8.42
C HIS A 6 1.14 -8.60 -8.34
N PRO A 7 0.42 -7.52 -8.02
CA PRO A 7 -1.03 -7.36 -7.96
C PRO A 7 -1.65 -7.19 -9.35
N GLY A 8 -2.98 -7.29 -9.44
CA GLY A 8 -3.73 -7.11 -10.68
C GLY A 8 -4.27 -8.42 -11.28
N CYS A 9 -3.84 -9.56 -10.78
CA CYS A 9 -4.48 -10.84 -11.04
C CYS A 9 -4.58 -11.65 -9.74
N ASP A 10 -5.81 -11.88 -9.30
CA ASP A 10 -6.09 -12.63 -8.06
C ASP A 10 -6.05 -14.15 -8.27
N ARG A 11 -5.94 -14.56 -9.54
CA ARG A 11 -5.85 -15.96 -9.95
C ARG A 11 -4.43 -16.24 -10.39
N SER A 12 -3.79 -17.19 -9.73
CA SER A 12 -2.60 -17.82 -10.26
C SER A 12 -2.83 -19.32 -10.36
N SER A 13 -2.58 -19.88 -11.54
CA SER A 13 -2.65 -21.33 -11.77
C SER A 13 -1.25 -21.85 -12.04
N GLY A 14 -0.84 -22.91 -11.33
CA GLY A 14 0.49 -23.48 -11.55
C GLY A 14 0.63 -24.89 -11.05
N GLY A 15 1.54 -25.63 -11.69
CA GLY A 15 1.90 -26.99 -11.33
C GLY A 15 3.30 -27.36 -11.83
N PRO A 16 3.89 -28.44 -11.29
CA PRO A 16 5.14 -29.00 -11.81
C PRO A 16 4.90 -29.62 -13.19
N ALA A 17 5.90 -29.53 -14.07
CA ALA A 17 5.92 -30.21 -15.37
C ALA A 17 7.30 -30.86 -15.55
N ALA A 18 7.38 -31.98 -16.27
CA ALA A 18 8.61 -32.75 -16.39
C ALA A 18 9.60 -32.10 -17.36
N THR A 19 9.10 -31.34 -18.33
CA THR A 19 9.94 -30.62 -19.31
C THR A 19 9.55 -29.15 -19.47
N PHE A 20 10.49 -28.37 -19.99
CA PHE A 20 10.22 -26.97 -20.36
C PHE A 20 9.11 -26.84 -21.40
N GLN A 21 9.04 -27.75 -22.38
CA GLN A 21 8.02 -27.69 -23.44
C GLN A 21 6.61 -27.95 -22.88
N GLU A 22 6.49 -28.93 -21.97
CA GLU A 22 5.24 -29.18 -21.24
C GLU A 22 4.85 -27.97 -20.38
N ALA A 23 5.81 -27.38 -19.65
CA ALA A 23 5.56 -26.19 -18.84
C ALA A 23 5.06 -25.02 -19.69
N ARG A 24 5.70 -24.80 -20.85
CA ARG A 24 5.32 -23.74 -21.80
C ARG A 24 3.93 -23.97 -22.38
N ALA A 25 3.62 -25.18 -22.84
CA ALA A 25 2.31 -25.51 -23.38
C ALA A 25 1.20 -25.32 -22.33
N ALA A 26 1.42 -25.78 -21.11
CA ALA A 26 0.49 -25.58 -20.00
C ALA A 26 0.29 -24.10 -19.67
N PHE A 27 1.36 -23.30 -19.71
CA PHE A 27 1.27 -21.85 -19.54
C PHE A 27 0.45 -21.18 -20.65
N GLU A 28 0.69 -21.52 -21.93
CA GLU A 28 -0.03 -20.93 -23.05
C GLU A 28 -1.54 -21.21 -22.97
N VAL A 29 -1.93 -22.42 -22.56
CA VAL A 29 -3.35 -22.78 -22.30
C VAL A 29 -3.91 -21.93 -21.15
N ALA A 30 -3.24 -21.95 -20.00
CA ALA A 30 -3.70 -21.21 -18.82
C ALA A 30 -3.78 -19.69 -19.10
N TRP A 31 -2.85 -19.15 -19.90
CA TRP A 31 -2.84 -17.75 -20.29
C TRP A 31 -4.01 -17.42 -21.22
N GLY A 32 -4.35 -18.31 -22.15
CA GLY A 32 -5.53 -18.16 -23.01
C GLY A 32 -6.85 -18.09 -22.23
N GLU A 33 -6.95 -18.81 -21.12
CA GLU A 33 -8.11 -18.76 -20.21
C GLU A 33 -8.09 -17.51 -19.30
N LEU A 34 -6.89 -17.08 -18.88
CA LEU A 34 -6.71 -15.99 -17.95
C LEU A 34 -6.81 -14.60 -18.62
N LEU A 35 -6.34 -14.46 -19.86
CA LEU A 35 -6.23 -13.17 -20.56
C LEU A 35 -7.58 -12.48 -20.83
N PRO A 36 -8.66 -13.16 -21.26
CA PRO A 36 -9.92 -12.51 -21.61
C PRO A 36 -10.54 -11.60 -20.53
N PRO A 37 -10.57 -11.99 -19.23
CA PRO A 37 -11.07 -11.09 -18.19
C PRO A 37 -10.08 -9.99 -17.77
N LEU A 38 -8.82 -10.00 -18.25
CA LEU A 38 -7.85 -9.00 -17.84
C LEU A 38 -8.06 -7.66 -18.56
N THR A 39 -8.09 -6.60 -17.77
CA THR A 39 -8.23 -5.22 -18.29
C THR A 39 -6.90 -4.48 -18.23
N LYS A 40 -6.83 -3.31 -18.88
CA LYS A 40 -5.70 -2.40 -18.74
C LYS A 40 -5.39 -2.04 -17.27
N ALA A 41 -6.42 -1.97 -16.42
CA ALA A 41 -6.25 -1.67 -14.99
C ALA A 41 -5.47 -2.76 -14.26
N ASN A 42 -5.70 -4.03 -14.61
CA ASN A 42 -4.95 -5.16 -14.03
C ASN A 42 -3.46 -5.05 -14.34
N PHE A 43 -3.11 -4.82 -15.62
CA PHE A 43 -1.72 -4.62 -16.03
C PHE A 43 -1.11 -3.33 -15.46
N GLN A 44 -1.91 -2.28 -15.26
CA GLN A 44 -1.47 -1.04 -14.63
C GLN A 44 -1.14 -1.27 -13.15
N ALA A 45 -1.98 -1.98 -12.41
CA ALA A 45 -1.73 -2.31 -11.00
C ALA A 45 -0.38 -3.04 -10.82
N TRP A 46 -0.09 -4.00 -11.70
CA TRP A 46 1.22 -4.67 -11.68
C TRP A 46 2.38 -3.71 -11.96
N ARG A 47 2.26 -2.82 -12.96
CA ARG A 47 3.31 -1.83 -13.28
C ARG A 47 3.53 -0.85 -12.13
N ASP A 48 2.45 -0.31 -11.56
CA ASP A 48 2.52 0.60 -10.42
C ASP A 48 3.19 -0.07 -9.22
N HIS A 49 2.87 -1.33 -8.96
CA HIS A 49 3.50 -2.10 -7.90
C HIS A 49 4.99 -2.34 -8.17
N ARG A 50 5.37 -2.74 -9.38
CA ARG A 50 6.78 -2.92 -9.78
C ARG A 50 7.56 -1.62 -9.59
N ASP A 51 7.01 -0.50 -10.06
CA ASP A 51 7.65 0.81 -9.98
C ASP A 51 7.74 1.29 -8.51
N TRP A 52 6.72 0.98 -7.69
CA TRP A 52 6.76 1.21 -6.24
C TRP A 52 7.85 0.39 -5.55
N ILE A 53 8.00 -0.89 -5.88
CA ILE A 53 9.07 -1.74 -5.32
C ILE A 53 10.44 -1.19 -5.69
N ALA A 54 10.65 -0.79 -6.94
CA ALA A 54 11.91 -0.18 -7.36
C ALA A 54 12.21 1.12 -6.58
N ARG A 55 11.21 1.99 -6.43
CA ARG A 55 11.35 3.22 -5.64
C ARG A 55 11.67 2.95 -4.16
N LYS A 56 10.99 1.95 -3.57
CA LYS A 56 11.21 1.54 -2.18
C LYS A 56 12.63 1.05 -1.96
N GLN A 57 13.15 0.24 -2.89
CA GLN A 57 14.52 -0.24 -2.83
C GLN A 57 15.52 0.93 -2.92
N ALA A 58 15.31 1.87 -3.84
CA ALA A 58 16.15 3.05 -3.95
C ALA A 58 16.18 3.89 -2.66
N MET A 59 15.05 4.04 -1.97
CA MET A 59 14.98 4.72 -0.66
C MET A 59 15.79 3.97 0.40
N TRP A 60 15.72 2.63 0.42
CA TRP A 60 16.52 1.84 1.37
C TRP A 60 18.02 1.93 1.07
N ASP A 61 18.40 1.87 -0.20
CA ASP A 61 19.80 1.99 -0.62
C ASP A 61 20.38 3.38 -0.29
N SER A 62 19.55 4.43 -0.32
CA SER A 62 19.95 5.79 0.10
C SER A 62 19.85 6.04 1.61
N GLY A 63 19.32 5.09 2.39
CA GLY A 63 19.08 5.27 3.83
C GLY A 63 17.91 6.20 4.15
N GLU A 64 17.05 6.51 3.18
CA GLU A 64 15.83 7.29 3.37
C GLU A 64 14.74 6.48 4.08
N LYS A 65 13.88 7.18 4.84
CA LYS A 65 12.67 6.59 5.40
C LYS A 65 11.60 6.44 4.33
N LEU A 66 10.89 5.32 4.34
CA LEU A 66 9.71 5.15 3.52
C LEU A 66 8.61 6.13 3.93
N PRO A 67 7.73 6.56 3.00
CA PRO A 67 6.56 7.36 3.32
C PRO A 67 5.71 6.80 4.48
N SER A 68 5.57 5.48 4.56
CA SER A 68 4.82 4.80 5.64
C SER A 68 5.52 4.87 7.01
N GLN A 69 6.80 5.20 7.05
CA GLN A 69 7.58 5.37 8.28
C GLN A 69 7.65 6.83 8.72
N LEU A 70 7.13 7.76 7.92
CA LEU A 70 7.04 9.17 8.31
C LEU A 70 5.89 9.33 9.31
N PRO A 71 6.06 10.12 10.39
CA PRO A 71 4.97 10.43 11.30
C PRO A 71 3.81 11.06 10.55
N SER A 72 2.59 10.60 10.80
CA SER A 72 1.40 11.29 10.33
C SER A 72 1.23 12.58 11.11
N SER A 73 0.88 13.66 10.40
CA SER A 73 0.49 14.92 11.02
C SER A 73 -0.97 14.92 11.49
N LEU A 74 -1.76 13.92 11.07
CA LEU A 74 -3.14 13.78 11.50
C LEU A 74 -3.21 13.37 12.96
N MET A 75 -3.83 14.21 13.78
CA MET A 75 -4.08 13.99 15.18
C MET A 75 -5.57 13.83 15.46
N ARG A 76 -5.91 13.06 16.50
CA ARG A 76 -7.27 12.91 16.98
C ARG A 76 -7.47 13.74 18.25
N CYS A 77 -8.41 14.67 18.21
CA CYS A 77 -8.83 15.46 19.34
C CYS A 77 -9.70 14.63 20.30
N PRO A 78 -9.64 14.84 21.63
CA PRO A 78 -10.52 14.18 22.60
C PRO A 78 -12.02 14.34 22.33
N CYS A 79 -12.44 15.38 21.59
CA CYS A 79 -13.84 15.54 21.15
C CYS A 79 -14.22 14.63 19.97
N GLY A 80 -13.30 13.79 19.48
CA GLY A 80 -13.51 12.82 18.41
C GLY A 80 -13.08 13.29 17.01
N ALA A 81 -12.81 14.59 16.82
CA ALA A 81 -12.41 15.15 15.53
C ALA A 81 -10.97 14.75 15.15
N THR A 82 -10.74 14.51 13.86
CA THR A 82 -9.39 14.34 13.28
C THR A 82 -8.98 15.63 12.59
N PHE A 83 -7.74 16.08 12.82
CA PHE A 83 -7.22 17.32 12.25
C PHE A 83 -5.74 17.22 11.88
N ASP A 84 -5.28 18.03 10.95
CA ASP A 84 -3.88 18.10 10.53
C ASP A 84 -3.11 19.10 11.41
N SER A 85 -2.18 18.58 12.22
CA SER A 85 -1.34 19.41 13.08
C SER A 85 -0.37 20.32 12.32
N HIS A 86 -0.10 20.07 11.03
CA HIS A 86 0.68 20.98 10.20
C HIS A 86 -0.15 22.16 9.66
N ARG A 87 -1.47 22.15 9.82
CA ARG A 87 -2.33 23.30 9.48
C ARG A 87 -2.55 24.15 10.73
N PRO A 88 -1.99 25.38 10.77
CA PRO A 88 -2.09 26.21 11.97
C PRO A 88 -3.53 26.56 12.34
N ALA A 89 -4.40 26.79 11.34
CA ALA A 89 -5.81 27.11 11.56
C ALA A 89 -6.56 25.97 12.27
N GLU A 90 -6.33 24.72 11.85
CA GLU A 90 -6.95 23.56 12.49
C GLU A 90 -6.38 23.35 13.91
N SER A 91 -5.06 23.46 14.07
CA SER A 91 -4.40 23.31 15.37
C SER A 91 -4.88 24.33 16.40
N GLN A 92 -5.12 25.58 16.00
CA GLN A 92 -5.66 26.62 16.89
C GLN A 92 -7.04 26.27 17.45
N ILE A 93 -7.90 25.62 16.64
CA ILE A 93 -9.24 25.21 17.06
C ILE A 93 -9.17 24.08 18.12
N TYR A 94 -8.30 23.08 17.92
CA TYR A 94 -8.32 21.86 18.74
C TYR A 94 -7.36 21.88 19.93
N THR A 95 -6.38 22.79 19.96
CA THR A 95 -5.46 22.96 21.09
C THR A 95 -6.19 23.17 22.44
N PRO A 96 -7.20 24.06 22.54
CA PRO A 96 -7.96 24.23 23.79
C PRO A 96 -8.68 22.95 24.25
N HIS A 97 -9.20 22.14 23.32
CA HIS A 97 -9.88 20.88 23.64
C HIS A 97 -8.90 19.87 24.25
N ILE A 98 -7.69 19.76 23.68
CA ILE A 98 -6.64 18.87 24.17
C ILE A 98 -6.22 19.28 25.59
N TYR A 99 -5.96 20.56 25.82
CA TYR A 99 -5.60 21.04 27.16
C TYR A 99 -6.72 20.87 28.19
N ALA A 100 -7.98 21.07 27.79
CA ALA A 100 -9.12 20.83 28.68
C ALA A 100 -9.23 19.37 29.10
N ALA A 101 -9.02 18.43 28.17
CA ALA A 101 -9.01 16.99 28.47
C ALA A 101 -7.83 16.61 29.37
N GLN A 102 -6.62 17.12 29.10
CA GLN A 102 -5.44 16.87 29.94
C GLN A 102 -5.65 17.34 31.39
N ARG A 103 -6.25 18.52 31.58
CA ARG A 103 -6.60 19.02 32.93
C ARG A 103 -7.58 18.09 33.64
N ARG A 104 -8.60 17.58 32.94
CA ARG A 104 -9.57 16.62 33.50
C ARG A 104 -8.89 15.32 33.92
N ASP A 105 -7.98 14.82 33.09
CA ASP A 105 -7.37 13.50 33.26
C ASP A 105 -6.13 13.54 34.19
N GLY A 106 -5.76 14.71 34.72
CA GLY A 106 -4.60 14.89 35.60
C GLY A 106 -3.24 14.66 34.92
N ILE A 107 -3.22 14.59 33.58
CA ILE A 107 -2.01 14.32 32.80
C ILE A 107 -1.25 15.65 32.65
N ARG A 108 -0.16 15.80 33.41
CA ARG A 108 0.83 16.87 33.25
C ARG A 108 1.95 16.37 32.35
N ARG A 109 2.21 17.05 31.22
CA ARG A 109 3.46 16.90 30.47
C ARG A 109 4.46 17.93 30.96
#